data_AF-A0A924CFN7-F1
#
_entry.id   AF-A0A924CFN7-F1
#
_cell.length_a   1.000
_cell.length_b   1.000
_cell.length_c   1.000
_cell.angle_alpha   90.00
_cell.angle_beta   90.00
_cell.angle_gamma   90.00
#
_symmetry.space_group_name_H-M   'P 1'
#
loop_
_entity.id
_entity.type
_entity.pdbx_description
1 polymer ?
#
loop_
_entity_poly.entity_id
_entity_poly.type
_entity_poly.pdbx_seq_one_letter_code
_entity_poly.pdbx_strand_id
1 'polypeptide(L)'
;MKSEFQNRLIFLQEQQLELLQKSNEAVPGGNGVFSRYKNPVLTAAHAPLNWRYDFNKATNPFLMERFGINATLNAGAIKWKDEYILVVRVEGLDRKSFFAVAKSDNGIDKFSFWPHPVCLPETDVPDTNVYDMRLVLHEDGWLYGLFCTERKDTKAAPGDQSAAIAQCGIARTKNLV
;
A
#
# COMPACT_ATOMS: atom_id res chain seq x y z
N MET A 1 0.36 -7.71 -36.87
CA MET A 1 0.95 -8.55 -35.81
C MET A 1 1.42 -7.62 -34.70
N LYS A 2 1.02 -7.83 -33.43
CA LYS A 2 1.48 -6.99 -32.30
C LYS A 2 2.95 -7.31 -31.99
N SER A 3 3.73 -6.28 -31.62
CA SER A 3 5.14 -6.48 -31.22
C SER A 3 5.24 -7.25 -29.90
N GLU A 4 6.38 -7.90 -29.63
CA GLU A 4 6.64 -8.62 -28.37
C GLU A 4 6.37 -7.75 -27.13
N PHE A 5 6.83 -6.49 -27.17
CA PHE A 5 6.55 -5.49 -26.14
C PHE A 5 5.05 -5.31 -25.89
N GLN A 6 4.26 -5.15 -26.95
CA GLN A 6 2.80 -4.97 -26.85
C GLN A 6 2.12 -6.23 -26.32
N ASN A 7 2.54 -7.42 -26.76
CA ASN A 7 2.00 -8.69 -26.26
C ASN A 7 2.27 -8.86 -24.77
N ARG A 8 3.49 -8.53 -24.31
CA ARG A 8 3.83 -8.59 -22.89
C ARG A 8 3.04 -7.57 -22.07
N LEU A 9 2.86 -6.34 -22.56
CA LEU A 9 2.08 -5.32 -21.86
C LEU A 9 0.62 -5.75 -21.67
N ILE A 10 0.00 -6.28 -22.73
CA ILE A 10 -1.37 -6.80 -22.68
C ILE A 10 -1.48 -7.93 -21.66
N PHE A 11 -0.56 -8.89 -21.71
CA PHE A 11 -0.52 -10.00 -20.75
C PHE A 11 -0.47 -9.49 -19.31
N LEU A 12 0.40 -8.51 -19.01
CA LEU A 12 0.48 -7.92 -17.66
C LEU A 12 -0.83 -7.27 -17.24
N GLN A 13 -1.46 -6.50 -18.15
CA GLN A 13 -2.73 -5.82 -17.88
C GLN A 13 -3.87 -6.80 -17.63
N GLU A 14 -3.95 -7.88 -18.41
CA GLU A 14 -4.95 -8.95 -18.24
C GLU A 14 -4.78 -9.66 -16.89
N GLN A 15 -3.55 -10.01 -16.53
CA GLN A 15 -3.26 -10.63 -15.23
C GLN A 15 -3.58 -9.71 -14.04
N GLN A 16 -3.30 -8.41 -14.16
CA GLN A 16 -3.67 -7.45 -13.13
C GLN A 16 -5.20 -7.32 -13.02
N LEU A 17 -5.91 -7.24 -14.14
CA LEU A 17 -7.36 -7.16 -14.14
C LEU A 17 -7.99 -8.42 -13.53
N GLU A 18 -7.51 -9.60 -13.90
CA GLU A 18 -7.96 -10.88 -13.35
C GLU A 18 -7.77 -10.93 -11.83
N LEU A 19 -6.61 -10.50 -11.33
CA LEU A 19 -6.32 -10.41 -9.89
C LEU A 19 -7.28 -9.45 -9.17
N LEU A 20 -7.45 -8.23 -9.71
CA LEU A 20 -8.27 -7.18 -9.08
C LEU A 20 -9.78 -7.47 -9.14
N GLN A 21 -10.23 -8.32 -10.06
CA GLN A 21 -11.65 -8.71 -10.19
C GLN A 21 -11.97 -10.04 -9.51
N LYS A 22 -10.97 -10.70 -8.91
CA LYS A 22 -11.16 -11.99 -8.26
C LYS A 22 -12.06 -11.85 -7.02
N SER A 23 -13.23 -12.49 -7.08
CA SER A 23 -14.10 -12.63 -5.91
C SER A 23 -13.44 -13.53 -4.86
N ASN A 24 -13.75 -13.28 -3.59
CA ASN A 24 -13.21 -14.05 -2.48
C ASN A 24 -14.29 -14.92 -1.83
N GLU A 25 -13.84 -15.99 -1.17
CA GLU A 25 -14.72 -17.01 -0.61
C GLU A 25 -14.38 -17.21 0.86
N ALA A 26 -15.41 -17.24 1.71
CA ALA A 26 -15.24 -17.58 3.11
C ALA A 26 -14.81 -19.05 3.25
N VAL A 27 -13.87 -19.32 4.13
CA VAL A 27 -13.38 -20.66 4.45
C VAL A 27 -14.37 -21.31 5.43
N PRO A 28 -14.98 -22.47 5.09
CA PRO A 28 -15.86 -23.20 6.01
C PRO A 28 -15.12 -23.73 7.25
N GLY A 29 -15.85 -23.97 8.35
CA GLY A 29 -15.28 -24.63 9.53
C GLY A 29 -14.53 -23.71 10.51
N GLY A 30 -14.97 -22.46 10.65
CA GLY A 30 -14.43 -21.51 11.64
C GLY A 30 -14.78 -21.84 13.09
N ASN A 31 -14.40 -20.96 14.02
CA ASN A 31 -14.64 -21.12 15.45
C ASN A 31 -15.97 -20.49 15.95
N GLY A 32 -16.83 -20.03 15.04
CA GLY A 32 -18.08 -19.33 15.38
C GLY A 32 -17.93 -17.85 15.76
N VAL A 33 -16.71 -17.30 15.80
CA VAL A 33 -16.45 -15.89 16.15
C VAL A 33 -16.12 -15.05 14.92
N PHE A 34 -15.35 -15.60 13.97
CA PHE A 34 -15.01 -14.92 12.72
C PHE A 34 -14.92 -15.91 11.55
N SER A 35 -15.03 -15.38 10.35
CA SER A 35 -14.80 -16.11 9.10
C SER A 35 -13.49 -15.65 8.48
N ARG A 36 -12.61 -16.60 8.13
CA ARG A 36 -11.46 -16.33 7.27
C ARG A 36 -11.87 -16.45 5.81
N TYR A 37 -11.07 -15.85 4.94
CA TYR A 37 -11.26 -15.91 3.50
C TYR A 37 -10.07 -16.59 2.82
N LYS A 38 -10.33 -17.21 1.67
CA LYS A 38 -9.37 -18.02 0.94
C LYS A 38 -8.20 -17.20 0.38
N ASN A 39 -8.49 -16.01 -0.15
CA ASN A 39 -7.48 -15.13 -0.74
C ASN A 39 -7.21 -13.93 0.17
N PRO A 40 -5.97 -13.42 0.20
CA PRO A 40 -5.70 -12.10 0.76
C PRO A 40 -6.48 -11.01 0.01
N VAL A 41 -6.90 -9.98 0.73
CA VAL A 41 -7.54 -8.79 0.12
C VAL A 41 -6.56 -7.94 -0.68
N LEU A 42 -5.27 -7.97 -0.32
CA LEU A 42 -4.19 -7.27 -0.98
C LEU A 42 -2.88 -8.07 -0.87
N THR A 43 -2.04 -7.95 -1.89
CA THR A 43 -0.67 -8.46 -1.97
C THR A 43 0.18 -7.43 -2.74
N ALA A 44 1.51 -7.60 -2.76
CA ALA A 44 2.39 -6.76 -3.59
C ALA A 44 1.97 -6.70 -5.08
N ALA A 45 1.43 -7.81 -5.61
CA ALA A 45 0.95 -7.87 -7.00
C ALA A 45 -0.31 -7.02 -7.27
N HIS A 46 -1.03 -6.60 -6.23
CA HIS A 46 -2.16 -5.67 -6.37
C HIS A 46 -1.71 -4.24 -6.66
N ALA A 47 -0.44 -3.89 -6.43
CA ALA A 47 0.08 -2.57 -6.76
C ALA A 47 -0.08 -2.29 -8.28
N PRO A 48 -0.61 -1.11 -8.67
CA PRO A 48 -0.79 -0.75 -10.07
C PRO A 48 0.47 -0.95 -10.91
N LEU A 49 0.33 -1.49 -12.12
CA LEU A 49 1.49 -1.72 -12.99
C LEU A 49 2.24 -0.42 -13.31
N ASN A 50 1.55 0.72 -13.42
CA ASN A 50 2.19 2.02 -13.68
C ASN A 50 2.99 2.58 -12.49
N TRP A 51 2.88 2.00 -11.29
CA TRP A 51 3.84 2.28 -10.21
C TRP A 51 5.13 1.52 -10.41
N ARG A 52 5.05 0.34 -11.03
CA ARG A 52 6.11 -0.65 -11.08
C ARG A 52 6.89 -0.62 -12.39
N TYR A 53 6.21 -0.33 -13.50
CA TYR A 53 6.75 -0.39 -14.85
C TYR A 53 6.71 0.99 -15.51
N ASP A 54 7.77 1.27 -16.27
CA ASP A 54 7.75 2.29 -17.32
C ASP A 54 7.21 1.65 -18.61
N PHE A 55 6.07 2.15 -19.10
CA PHE A 55 5.43 1.65 -20.33
C PHE A 55 5.96 2.30 -21.61
N ASN A 56 6.91 3.23 -21.52
CA ASN A 56 7.53 3.81 -22.70
C ASN A 56 8.62 2.88 -23.24
N LYS A 57 8.37 2.30 -24.41
CA LYS A 57 9.31 1.37 -25.08
C LYS A 57 10.67 2.01 -25.36
N ALA A 58 10.76 3.33 -25.56
CA ALA A 58 12.03 4.00 -25.83
C ALA A 58 12.95 3.98 -24.60
N THR A 59 12.38 4.09 -23.40
CA THR A 59 13.10 4.14 -22.11
C THR A 59 13.08 2.80 -21.37
N ASN A 60 12.20 1.87 -21.76
CA ASN A 60 12.10 0.51 -21.22
C ASN A 60 11.80 -0.54 -22.31
N PRO A 61 12.75 -0.80 -23.24
CA PRO A 61 12.50 -1.68 -24.39
C PRO A 61 12.17 -3.13 -24.02
N PHE A 62 12.60 -3.58 -22.83
CA PHE A 62 12.37 -4.92 -22.31
C PHE A 62 11.16 -5.01 -21.37
N LEU A 63 10.44 -3.91 -21.15
CA LEU A 63 9.30 -3.84 -20.23
C LEU A 63 9.62 -4.44 -18.85
N MET A 64 10.79 -4.07 -18.31
CA MET A 64 11.24 -4.50 -16.99
C MET A 64 10.52 -3.71 -15.90
N GLU A 65 10.36 -4.34 -14.74
CA GLU A 65 9.96 -3.63 -13.53
C GLU A 65 11.08 -2.64 -13.15
N ARG A 66 10.70 -1.39 -12.91
CA ARG A 66 11.58 -0.28 -12.53
C ARG A 66 11.54 0.00 -11.03
N PHE A 67 10.37 -0.16 -10.42
CA PHE A 67 10.15 0.03 -8.99
C PHE A 67 9.36 -1.13 -8.42
N GLY A 68 10.06 -2.10 -7.83
CA GLY A 68 9.41 -3.30 -7.31
C GLY A 68 8.74 -3.08 -5.96
N ILE A 69 7.58 -3.72 -5.79
CA ILE A 69 6.87 -3.75 -4.51
C ILE A 69 7.14 -5.10 -3.84
N ASN A 70 7.64 -5.04 -2.61
CA ASN A 70 7.93 -6.22 -1.81
C ASN A 70 6.67 -6.73 -1.09
N ALA A 71 5.92 -5.84 -0.44
CA ALA A 71 4.82 -6.25 0.44
C ALA A 71 3.72 -5.19 0.59
N THR A 72 2.53 -5.67 0.96
CA THR A 72 1.39 -4.87 1.41
C THR A 72 0.92 -5.42 2.75
N LEU A 73 0.97 -4.63 3.82
CA LEU A 73 0.78 -5.11 5.17
C LEU A 73 0.25 -4.02 6.11
N ASN A 74 -0.01 -4.39 7.37
CA ASN A 74 -0.29 -3.50 8.51
C ASN A 74 -1.18 -2.28 8.19
N ALA A 75 -2.27 -2.51 7.45
CA ALA A 75 -3.14 -1.44 6.99
C ALA A 75 -4.02 -0.87 8.10
N GLY A 76 -4.17 0.44 8.12
CA GLY A 76 -5.29 1.10 8.80
C GLY A 76 -6.57 0.92 7.97
N ALA A 77 -7.73 0.90 8.63
CA ALA A 77 -9.01 0.70 7.95
C ALA A 77 -10.06 1.69 8.44
N ILE A 78 -10.93 2.14 7.53
CA ILE A 78 -12.09 2.97 7.86
C ILE A 78 -13.22 2.74 6.85
N LYS A 79 -14.48 2.83 7.30
CA LYS A 79 -15.62 2.96 6.39
C LYS A 79 -15.80 4.44 6.04
N TRP A 80 -15.74 4.78 4.76
CA TRP A 80 -15.78 6.17 4.30
C TRP A 80 -16.70 6.30 3.09
N LYS A 81 -17.75 7.13 3.18
CA LYS A 81 -18.74 7.34 2.11
C LYS A 81 -19.28 6.03 1.51
N ASP A 82 -19.63 5.08 2.38
CA ASP A 82 -20.10 3.73 2.06
C ASP A 82 -19.08 2.77 1.40
N GLU A 83 -17.84 3.21 1.21
CA GLU A 83 -16.74 2.36 0.76
C GLU A 83 -15.91 1.83 1.94
N TYR A 84 -15.32 0.64 1.77
CA TYR A 84 -14.34 0.08 2.68
C TYR A 84 -12.95 0.53 2.25
N ILE A 85 -12.32 1.36 3.08
CA ILE A 85 -11.01 1.94 2.80
C ILE A 85 -9.94 1.26 3.66
N LEU A 86 -8.81 0.97 3.01
CA LEU A 86 -7.55 0.63 3.66
C LEU A 86 -6.51 1.71 3.36
N VAL A 87 -5.83 2.20 4.39
CA VAL A 87 -4.57 2.94 4.25
C VAL A 87 -3.45 1.97 4.52
N VAL A 88 -2.90 1.44 3.43
CA VAL A 88 -2.01 0.29 3.40
C VAL A 88 -0.58 0.75 3.55
N ARG A 89 0.19 0.07 4.41
CA ARG A 89 1.65 0.16 4.36
C ARG A 89 2.13 -0.67 3.18
N VAL A 90 2.71 -0.01 2.19
CA VAL A 90 3.33 -0.63 1.02
C VAL A 90 4.83 -0.55 1.20
N GLU A 91 5.52 -1.68 1.17
CA GLU A 91 6.98 -1.74 1.24
C GLU A 91 7.56 -1.97 -0.16
N GLY A 92 8.46 -1.09 -0.59
CA GLY A 92 9.24 -1.24 -1.81
C GLY A 92 10.38 -2.26 -1.64
N LEU A 93 10.95 -2.71 -2.76
CA LEU A 93 12.18 -3.53 -2.74
C LEU A 93 13.39 -2.77 -2.16
N ASP A 94 13.31 -1.44 -2.09
CA ASP A 94 14.27 -0.56 -1.39
C ASP A 94 14.14 -0.59 0.15
N ARG A 95 13.23 -1.42 0.68
CA ARG A 95 12.92 -1.58 2.11
C ARG A 95 12.32 -0.35 2.77
N LYS A 96 11.90 0.65 2.01
CA LYS A 96 11.13 1.79 2.53
C LYS A 96 9.65 1.51 2.42
N SER A 97 8.90 1.99 3.40
CA SER A 97 7.46 1.93 3.41
C SER A 97 6.85 3.30 3.09
N PHE A 98 5.75 3.27 2.35
CA PHE A 98 4.90 4.43 2.11
C PHE A 98 3.44 4.03 2.28
N PHE A 99 2.56 5.02 2.46
CA PHE A 99 1.14 4.77 2.57
C PHE A 99 0.46 4.86 1.21
N ALA A 100 -0.50 3.97 0.96
CA ALA A 100 -1.36 4.05 -0.20
C ALA A 100 -2.79 3.68 0.17
N VAL A 101 -3.75 4.41 -0.40
CA VAL A 101 -5.17 4.17 -0.18
C VAL A 101 -5.64 3.08 -1.14
N ALA A 102 -6.32 2.07 -0.63
CA ALA A 102 -7.05 1.08 -1.41
C ALA A 102 -8.51 1.05 -0.98
N LYS A 103 -9.41 0.81 -1.94
CA LYS A 103 -10.86 0.77 -1.67
C LYS A 103 -11.52 -0.49 -2.21
N SER A 104 -12.57 -0.93 -1.53
CA SER A 104 -13.49 -1.99 -1.95
C SER A 104 -14.93 -1.59 -1.61
N ASP A 105 -15.88 -2.02 -2.43
CA ASP A 105 -17.30 -1.80 -2.20
C ASP A 105 -17.90 -2.77 -1.17
N ASN A 106 -17.24 -3.90 -0.91
CA ASN A 106 -17.76 -4.98 -0.07
C ASN A 106 -16.87 -5.36 1.13
N GLY A 107 -15.61 -4.90 1.14
CA GLY A 107 -14.69 -5.09 2.26
C GLY A 107 -13.99 -6.45 2.33
N ILE A 108 -14.26 -7.38 1.40
CA ILE A 108 -13.72 -8.75 1.42
C ILE A 108 -12.92 -9.13 0.17
N ASP A 109 -13.11 -8.40 -0.93
CA ASP A 109 -12.39 -8.59 -2.19
C ASP A 109 -12.37 -7.31 -3.04
N LYS A 110 -11.74 -7.41 -4.22
CA LYS A 110 -11.70 -6.36 -5.24
C LYS A 110 -11.18 -5.02 -4.72
N PHE A 111 -10.25 -5.07 -3.77
CA PHE A 111 -9.55 -3.87 -3.34
C PHE A 111 -8.68 -3.35 -4.49
N SER A 112 -8.83 -2.07 -4.79
CA SER A 112 -8.04 -1.37 -5.80
C SER A 112 -7.36 -0.16 -5.17
N PHE A 113 -6.05 -0.03 -5.41
CA PHE A 113 -5.32 1.17 -5.01
C PHE A 113 -5.81 2.40 -5.79
N TRP A 114 -5.80 3.55 -5.14
CA TRP A 114 -5.93 4.83 -5.82
C TRP A 114 -4.77 5.04 -6.81
N PRO A 115 -4.92 5.93 -7.80
CA PRO A 115 -3.90 6.10 -8.82
C PRO A 115 -2.52 6.48 -8.28
N HIS A 116 -2.47 7.19 -7.15
CA HIS A 116 -1.24 7.68 -6.53
C HIS A 116 -1.21 7.28 -5.04
N PRO A 117 -0.02 6.99 -4.48
CA PRO A 117 0.14 6.81 -3.04
C PRO A 117 -0.10 8.12 -2.28
N VAL A 118 -0.17 8.03 -0.97
CA VAL A 118 -0.32 9.20 -0.08
C VAL A 118 0.93 10.07 -0.16
N CYS A 119 0.74 11.36 -0.42
CA CYS A 119 1.79 12.35 -0.26
C CYS A 119 1.77 12.86 1.18
N LEU A 120 2.67 12.35 2.02
CA LEU A 120 2.75 12.71 3.44
C LEU A 120 3.87 13.74 3.64
N PRO A 121 3.56 14.99 4.03
CA PRO A 121 4.58 16.00 4.31
C PRO A 121 5.45 15.59 5.51
N GLU A 122 6.73 15.96 5.45
CA GLU A 122 7.63 15.81 6.58
C GLU A 122 7.56 17.01 7.53
N THR A 123 8.11 16.83 8.72
CA THR A 123 8.41 17.93 9.65
C THR A 123 9.84 18.44 9.44
N ASP A 124 10.30 19.38 10.27
CA ASP A 124 11.68 19.87 10.25
C ASP A 124 12.74 18.77 10.47
N VAL A 125 12.34 17.63 11.04
CA VAL A 125 13.18 16.44 11.15
C VAL A 125 12.63 15.36 10.23
N PRO A 126 13.27 15.12 9.06
CA PRO A 126 12.85 14.11 8.09
C PRO A 126 12.75 12.70 8.67
N ASP A 127 11.90 11.88 8.06
CA ASP A 127 11.67 10.50 8.45
C ASP A 127 12.39 9.54 7.51
N THR A 128 13.05 8.51 8.06
CA THR A 128 13.64 7.45 7.22
C THR A 128 12.59 6.44 6.79
N ASN A 129 11.58 6.20 7.64
CA ASN A 129 10.48 5.30 7.34
C ASN A 129 9.21 5.74 8.08
N VAL A 130 8.06 5.52 7.46
CA VAL A 130 6.73 5.73 8.07
C VAL A 130 5.88 4.48 7.91
N TYR A 131 5.19 4.05 8.96
CA TYR A 131 4.46 2.79 8.92
C TYR A 131 3.33 2.66 9.94
N ASP A 132 2.44 1.70 9.66
CA ASP A 132 1.42 1.17 10.57
C ASP A 132 0.39 2.22 11.06
N MET A 133 -0.12 3.03 10.13
CA MET A 133 -1.11 4.07 10.42
C MET A 133 -2.42 3.49 10.95
N ARG A 134 -2.93 4.08 12.04
CA ARG A 134 -4.30 3.89 12.54
C ARG A 134 -5.13 5.10 12.18
N LEU A 135 -6.34 4.84 11.71
CA LEU A 135 -7.29 5.86 11.28
C LEU A 135 -8.35 6.09 12.36
N VAL A 136 -8.60 7.36 12.68
CA VAL A 136 -9.63 7.77 13.63
C VAL A 136 -10.43 8.90 13.03
N LEU A 137 -11.71 8.64 12.71
CA LEU A 137 -12.66 9.72 12.45
C LEU A 137 -13.08 10.30 13.79
N HIS A 138 -12.49 11.43 14.14
CA HIS A 138 -12.66 12.06 15.43
C HIS A 138 -13.89 12.96 15.44
N GLU A 139 -14.46 13.20 16.62
CA GLU A 139 -15.71 13.97 16.80
C GLU A 139 -15.57 15.45 16.40
N ASP A 140 -14.34 15.96 16.30
CA ASP A 140 -14.01 17.31 15.82
C ASP A 140 -14.11 17.44 14.29
N GLY A 141 -14.47 16.36 13.59
CA GLY A 141 -14.68 16.33 12.15
C GLY A 141 -13.42 16.08 11.32
N TRP A 142 -12.30 15.70 11.94
CA TRP A 142 -11.07 15.32 11.25
C TRP A 142 -10.88 13.81 11.21
N LEU A 143 -10.30 13.33 10.10
CA LEU A 143 -9.75 11.99 10.03
C LEU A 143 -8.27 12.05 10.39
N TYR A 144 -7.91 11.50 11.54
CA TYR A 144 -6.53 11.42 12.02
C TYR A 144 -5.87 10.12 11.56
N GLY A 145 -4.62 10.23 11.13
CA GLY A 145 -3.69 9.13 10.94
C GLY A 145 -2.60 9.19 12.00
N LEU A 146 -2.55 8.18 12.88
CA LEU A 146 -1.48 8.02 13.87
C LEU A 146 -0.57 6.87 13.42
N PHE A 147 0.72 7.14 13.25
CA PHE A 147 1.66 6.18 12.65
C PHE A 147 3.02 6.23 13.33
N CYS A 148 3.85 5.23 13.05
CA CYS A 148 5.23 5.23 13.52
C CYS A 148 6.10 6.04 12.55
N THR A 149 6.91 6.93 13.10
CA THR A 149 8.01 7.64 12.43
C THR A 149 9.33 7.05 12.91
N GLU A 150 10.19 6.62 11.99
CA GLU A 150 11.47 5.98 12.32
C GLU A 150 12.64 6.78 11.76
N ARG A 151 13.64 7.01 12.63
CA ARG A 151 14.89 7.72 12.31
C ARG A 151 16.08 6.96 12.86
N LYS A 152 17.26 7.14 12.26
CA LYS A 152 18.52 6.62 12.81
C LYS A 152 18.77 7.22 14.20
N ASP A 153 19.17 6.38 15.17
CA ASP A 153 19.65 6.89 16.45
C ASP A 153 21.04 7.53 16.27
N THR A 154 21.12 8.85 16.43
CA THR A 154 22.36 9.62 16.31
C THR A 154 23.33 9.38 17.46
N LYS A 155 22.89 8.73 18.54
CA LYS A 155 23.73 8.36 19.71
C LYS A 155 24.29 6.94 19.61
N ALA A 156 23.98 6.22 18.53
CA ALA A 156 24.47 4.86 18.32
C ALA A 156 26.00 4.80 18.26
N ALA A 157 26.57 3.67 18.69
CA ALA A 157 28.02 3.45 18.64
C ALA A 157 28.54 3.44 17.18
N PRO A 158 29.82 3.80 16.94
CA PRO A 158 30.42 3.72 15.62
C PRO A 158 30.24 2.31 15.00
N GLY A 159 29.71 2.26 13.77
CA GLY A 159 29.45 1.01 13.06
C GLY A 159 28.05 0.42 13.27
N ASP A 160 27.30 0.85 14.30
CA ASP A 160 25.91 0.46 14.45
C ASP A 160 25.03 1.21 13.44
N GLN A 161 24.61 0.52 12.38
CA GLN A 161 23.73 1.04 11.33
C GLN A 161 22.25 0.66 11.53
N SER A 162 21.88 0.07 12.67
CA SER A 162 20.55 -0.50 12.91
C SER A 162 19.79 0.14 14.06
N ALA A 163 20.46 0.69 15.07
CA ALA A 163 19.80 1.40 16.16
C ALA A 163 18.97 2.59 15.63
N ALA A 164 17.69 2.63 16.01
CA ALA A 164 16.71 3.58 15.51
C ALA A 164 15.82 4.10 16.64
N ILE A 165 15.27 5.30 16.44
CA ILE A 165 14.30 5.93 17.33
C ILE A 165 12.94 5.86 16.64
N ALA A 166 11.94 5.37 17.37
CA ALA A 166 10.54 5.35 16.95
C ALA A 166 9.75 6.41 17.72
N GLN A 167 8.93 7.17 17.02
CA GLN A 167 8.01 8.16 17.60
C GLN A 167 6.61 8.04 16.94
N CYS A 168 5.61 8.73 17.52
CA CYS A 168 4.27 8.78 16.96
C CYS A 168 4.12 10.01 16.07
N GLY A 169 4.00 9.78 14.76
CA GLY A 169 3.57 10.78 13.79
C GLY A 169 2.05 10.96 13.82
N ILE A 170 1.60 12.20 13.64
CA ILE A 170 0.18 12.55 13.58
C ILE A 170 -0.04 13.39 12.33
N ALA A 171 -0.94 12.93 11.47
CA ALA A 171 -1.47 13.69 10.33
C ALA A 171 -3.00 13.71 10.41
N ARG A 172 -3.62 14.69 9.74
CA ARG A 172 -5.08 14.74 9.62
C ARG A 172 -5.50 15.20 8.24
N THR A 173 -6.64 14.70 7.79
CA THR A 173 -7.19 14.98 6.46
C THR A 173 -8.72 14.99 6.53
N LYS A 174 -9.37 15.49 5.48
CA LYS A 174 -10.83 15.38 5.27
C LYS A 174 -11.20 14.53 4.06
N ASN A 175 -10.21 13.98 3.36
CA ASN A 175 -10.40 13.30 2.07
C ASN A 175 -9.37 12.20 1.78
N LEU A 176 -8.46 11.87 2.70
CA LEU A 176 -7.40 10.85 2.54
C LEU A 176 -6.34 11.17 1.47
N VAL A 177 -6.33 12.41 0.96
CA VAL A 177 -5.31 12.98 0.06
C VAL A 177 -4.72 14.22 0.70
#